data_AF-A0A7S1KVE2-F1
#
_entry.id   AF-A0A7S1KVE2-F1
#
_cell.length_a   1.000
_cell.length_b   1.000
_cell.length_c   1.000
_cell.angle_alpha   90.00
_cell.angle_beta   90.00
_cell.angle_gamma   90.00
#
_symmetry.space_group_name_H-M   'P 1'
#
loop_
_entity.id
_entity.type
_entity.pdbx_description
1 polymer ?
#
loop_
_entity_poly.entity_id
_entity_poly.type
_entity_poly.pdbx_seq_one_letter_code
_entity_poly.pdbx_strand_id
1 'polypeptide(L)'
;KSFSQMGVRNALALLVRLVLASSIELAVVRPFASRAETEQVRWSFDRWNINQPCRETPEVPVDLFLVYSRRLDDNAQALHAVKDVATSFRNQSAPWHHCFRSLNILAANLSAAEDVYNPRAQSWDKNWVSGP
;
A
#
# COMPACT_ATOMS: atom_id res chain seq x y z
N LYS A 1 -52.61 32.65 34.88
CA LYS A 1 -51.54 33.28 34.07
C LYS A 1 -50.31 33.37 34.97
N SER A 2 -49.32 32.53 34.69
CA SER A 2 -48.19 32.17 35.57
C SER A 2 -46.88 32.79 35.05
N PHE A 3 -46.00 33.16 35.99
CA PHE A 3 -44.52 33.20 35.97
C PHE A 3 -43.76 33.33 34.63
N SER A 4 -42.85 34.31 34.53
CA SER A 4 -41.41 34.10 34.83
C SER A 4 -40.50 35.23 34.33
N GLN A 5 -39.56 35.62 35.20
CA GLN A 5 -38.31 36.30 34.89
C GLN A 5 -37.51 35.54 33.82
N MET A 6 -36.73 36.24 32.98
CA MET A 6 -35.34 35.90 32.66
C MET A 6 -34.76 36.85 31.61
N GLY A 7 -33.55 37.34 31.87
CA GLY A 7 -32.79 38.13 30.92
C GLY A 7 -31.30 38.26 31.27
N VAL A 8 -30.72 37.29 31.98
CA VAL A 8 -29.26 37.19 32.14
C VAL A 8 -28.73 36.50 30.88
N ARG A 9 -28.18 37.29 29.96
CA ARG A 9 -27.52 36.79 28.75
C ARG A 9 -26.16 36.20 29.12
N ASN A 10 -26.13 34.90 29.33
CA ASN A 10 -24.90 34.11 29.36
C ASN A 10 -24.29 34.07 27.96
N ALA A 11 -23.14 34.74 27.77
CA ALA A 11 -22.28 34.56 26.62
C ALA A 11 -21.52 33.23 26.78
N LEU A 12 -22.06 32.15 26.23
CA LEU A 12 -21.33 30.90 26.09
C LEU A 12 -20.35 31.06 24.93
N ALA A 13 -19.07 31.25 25.24
CA ALA A 13 -17.99 31.18 24.27
C ALA A 13 -17.89 29.76 23.71
N LEU A 14 -18.34 29.57 22.47
CA LEU A 14 -18.14 28.35 21.72
C LEU A 14 -16.66 28.26 21.32
N LEU A 15 -15.85 27.62 22.17
CA LEU A 15 -14.49 27.20 21.83
C LEU A 15 -14.58 26.03 20.85
N VAL A 16 -14.69 26.35 19.56
CA VAL A 16 -14.46 25.39 18.48
C VAL A 16 -12.98 25.01 18.52
N ARG A 17 -12.66 23.90 19.19
CA ARG A 17 -11.35 23.25 19.02
C ARG A 17 -11.34 22.60 17.64
N LEU A 18 -10.79 23.31 16.66
CA LEU A 18 -10.30 22.67 15.44
C LEU A 18 -9.15 21.74 15.86
N VAL A 19 -9.47 20.48 16.09
CA VAL A 19 -8.45 19.43 16.07
C VAL A 19 -8.12 19.25 14.60
N LEU A 20 -7.00 19.81 14.16
CA LEU A 20 -6.38 19.42 12.89
C LEU A 20 -5.99 17.95 13.03
N ALA A 21 -6.88 17.05 12.63
CA ALA A 21 -6.56 15.64 12.49
C ALA A 21 -5.50 15.55 11.39
N SER A 22 -4.23 15.39 11.78
CA SER A 22 -3.22 14.96 10.83
C SER A 22 -3.61 13.57 10.36
N SER A 23 -4.06 13.44 9.11
CA SER A 23 -4.29 12.13 8.50
C SER A 23 -2.92 11.49 8.29
N ILE A 24 -2.59 10.50 9.11
CA ILE A 24 -1.44 9.64 8.85
C ILE A 24 -1.83 8.77 7.64
N GLU A 25 -1.07 8.86 6.56
CA GLU A 25 -1.21 7.97 5.42
C GLU A 25 -0.04 6.99 5.43
N LEU A 26 -0.35 5.70 5.44
CA LEU A 26 0.65 4.64 5.41
C LEU A 26 0.57 3.89 4.09
N ALA A 27 1.73 3.50 3.59
CA ALA A 27 1.85 2.66 2.41
C ALA A 27 2.80 1.50 2.66
N VAL A 28 2.39 0.31 2.25
CA VAL A 28 3.26 -0.86 2.11
C VAL A 28 3.68 -0.93 0.65
N VAL A 29 4.97 -0.75 0.39
CA VAL A 29 5.53 -0.84 -0.96
C VAL A 29 6.27 -2.16 -1.09
N ARG A 30 5.96 -2.91 -2.14
CA ARG A 30 6.61 -4.16 -2.48
C ARG A 30 7.21 -4.09 -3.89
N PRO A 31 8.51 -3.78 -3.99
CA PRO A 31 9.23 -3.88 -5.26
C PRO A 31 9.47 -5.35 -5.63
N PHE A 32 9.52 -5.64 -6.93
CA PHE A 32 9.92 -6.93 -7.48
C PHE A 32 10.40 -6.76 -8.93
N ALA A 33 11.39 -7.55 -9.37
CA ALA A 33 12.02 -7.37 -10.69
C ALA A 33 12.22 -8.70 -11.43
N SER A 34 12.73 -9.68 -10.71
CA SER A 34 13.11 -10.99 -11.23
C SER A 34 11.96 -11.99 -11.26
N ARG A 35 12.18 -13.10 -11.97
CA ARG A 35 11.27 -14.25 -11.95
C ARG A 35 11.08 -14.80 -10.52
N ALA A 36 12.18 -14.95 -9.78
CA ALA A 36 12.13 -15.47 -8.41
C ALA A 36 11.31 -14.56 -7.50
N GLU A 37 11.49 -13.23 -7.59
CA GLU A 37 10.70 -12.28 -6.81
C GLU A 37 9.24 -12.25 -7.26
N THR A 38 8.96 -12.42 -8.55
CA THR A 38 7.59 -12.58 -9.06
C THR A 38 6.89 -13.80 -8.45
N GLU A 39 7.60 -14.92 -8.34
CA GLU A 39 7.09 -16.13 -7.66
C GLU A 39 6.89 -15.88 -6.16
N GLN A 40 7.80 -15.16 -5.50
CA GLN A 40 7.64 -14.73 -4.12
C GLN A 40 6.45 -13.80 -3.92
N VAL A 41 6.13 -12.94 -4.90
CA VAL A 41 4.92 -12.10 -4.87
C VAL A 41 3.70 -12.98 -4.69
N ARG A 42 3.51 -13.94 -5.58
CA ARG A 42 2.41 -14.91 -5.51
C ARG A 42 2.39 -15.64 -4.16
N TRP A 43 3.53 -16.20 -3.74
CA TRP A 43 3.62 -16.97 -2.50
C TRP A 43 3.26 -16.16 -1.25
N SER A 44 3.57 -14.87 -1.19
CA SER A 44 3.17 -14.08 -0.02
C SER A 44 1.66 -13.87 0.04
N PHE A 45 0.99 -13.69 -1.09
CA PHE A 45 -0.47 -13.56 -1.10
C PHE A 45 -1.15 -14.88 -0.76
N ASP A 46 -0.60 -16.02 -1.20
CA ASP A 46 -1.04 -17.34 -0.74
C ASP A 46 -0.85 -17.50 0.76
N ARG A 47 0.29 -17.06 1.30
CA ARG A 47 0.56 -17.04 2.75
C ARG A 47 -0.42 -16.14 3.49
N TRP A 48 -0.78 -14.99 2.92
CA TRP A 48 -1.73 -14.04 3.52
C TRP A 48 -3.17 -14.55 3.56
N ASN A 49 -3.51 -15.57 2.76
CA ASN A 49 -4.79 -16.26 2.91
C ASN A 49 -4.85 -17.10 4.21
N ILE A 50 -3.69 -17.48 4.75
CA ILE A 50 -3.58 -18.27 6.00
C ILE A 50 -3.23 -17.36 7.18
N ASN A 51 -2.20 -16.51 7.00
CA ASN A 51 -1.66 -15.60 7.99
C ASN A 51 -1.79 -14.18 7.48
N GLN A 52 -2.93 -13.56 7.78
CA GLN A 52 -3.27 -12.23 7.30
C GLN A 52 -2.27 -11.19 7.85
N PRO A 53 -1.92 -10.15 7.07
CA PRO A 53 -0.98 -9.12 7.48
C PRO A 53 -1.55 -8.20 8.58
N CYS A 54 -2.87 -8.22 8.78
CA CYS A 54 -3.57 -7.56 9.86
C CYS A 54 -4.51 -8.55 10.58
N ARG A 55 -4.89 -8.25 11.83
CA ARG A 55 -5.91 -9.01 12.57
C ARG A 55 -7.31 -8.47 12.33
N GLU A 56 -7.40 -7.15 12.18
CA GLU A 56 -8.61 -6.36 11.96
C GLU A 56 -8.25 -5.24 11.00
N THR A 57 -9.26 -4.57 10.44
CA THR A 57 -9.07 -3.38 9.59
C THR A 57 -8.21 -2.35 10.34
N PRO A 58 -7.07 -1.91 9.78
CA PRO A 58 -6.20 -0.94 10.43
C PRO A 58 -6.92 0.36 10.78
N GLU A 59 -6.66 0.90 11.99
CA GLU A 59 -7.20 2.21 12.41
C GLU A 59 -6.70 3.36 11.53
N VAL A 60 -5.48 3.21 10.98
CA VAL A 60 -4.87 4.12 10.02
C VAL A 60 -4.96 3.49 8.63
N PRO A 61 -5.51 4.18 7.62
CA PRO A 61 -5.58 3.63 6.27
C PRO A 61 -4.19 3.26 5.72
N VAL A 62 -4.07 2.03 5.22
CA VAL A 62 -2.83 1.51 4.62
C VAL A 62 -3.08 1.21 3.14
N ASP A 63 -2.28 1.80 2.25
CA ASP A 63 -2.30 1.47 0.83
C ASP A 63 -1.22 0.43 0.50
N LEU A 64 -1.51 -0.48 -0.42
CA LEU A 64 -0.56 -1.48 -0.90
C LEU A 64 -0.09 -1.12 -2.30
N PHE A 65 1.22 -1.05 -2.51
CA PHE A 65 1.84 -0.81 -3.81
C PHE A 65 2.66 -2.03 -4.22
N LEU A 66 2.35 -2.59 -5.40
CA LEU A 66 3.19 -3.58 -6.07
C LEU A 66 3.93 -2.87 -7.20
N VAL A 67 5.25 -2.76 -7.09
CA VAL A 67 6.07 -1.99 -8.04
C VAL A 67 6.96 -2.96 -8.82
N TYR A 68 6.65 -3.13 -10.10
CA TYR A 68 7.49 -3.92 -11.01
C TYR A 68 8.60 -3.06 -11.60
N SER A 69 9.84 -3.57 -11.66
CA SER A 69 10.99 -2.79 -12.15
C SER A 69 10.90 -2.41 -13.62
N ARG A 70 10.46 -3.35 -14.45
CA ARG A 70 10.38 -3.17 -15.90
C ARG A 70 8.95 -2.94 -16.33
N ARG A 71 8.71 -2.96 -17.63
CA ARG A 71 7.35 -2.92 -18.16
C ARG A 71 6.65 -4.25 -17.90
N LEU A 72 5.42 -4.21 -17.41
CA LEU A 72 4.65 -5.43 -17.10
C LEU A 72 4.24 -6.20 -18.36
N ASP A 73 4.02 -5.50 -19.49
CA ASP A 73 3.67 -6.11 -20.78
C ASP A 73 4.80 -6.98 -21.36
N ASP A 74 6.05 -6.69 -21.02
CA ASP A 74 7.22 -7.48 -21.43
C ASP A 74 7.40 -8.78 -20.63
N ASN A 75 6.65 -8.97 -19.54
CA ASN A 75 6.77 -10.14 -18.67
C ASN A 75 5.39 -10.71 -18.31
N ALA A 76 4.93 -11.68 -19.11
CA ALA A 76 3.65 -12.35 -18.92
C ALA A 76 3.48 -12.97 -17.52
N GLN A 77 4.56 -13.47 -16.90
CA GLN A 77 4.50 -14.04 -15.55
C GLN A 77 4.26 -12.97 -14.50
N ALA A 78 4.97 -11.83 -14.58
CA ALA A 78 4.78 -10.70 -13.68
C ALA A 78 3.37 -10.09 -13.85
N LEU A 79 2.94 -9.89 -15.10
CA LEU A 79 1.60 -9.39 -15.41
C LEU A 79 0.51 -10.31 -14.86
N HIS A 80 0.66 -11.62 -15.02
CA HIS A 80 -0.30 -12.59 -14.50
C HIS A 80 -0.34 -12.57 -12.97
N ALA A 81 0.82 -12.55 -12.31
CA ALA A 81 0.92 -12.50 -10.85
C ALA A 81 0.19 -11.27 -10.26
N VAL A 82 0.41 -10.08 -10.81
CA VAL A 82 -0.27 -8.87 -10.30
C VAL A 82 -1.75 -8.84 -10.66
N LYS A 83 -2.17 -9.40 -11.80
CA LYS A 83 -3.59 -9.52 -12.19
C LYS A 83 -4.37 -10.43 -11.25
N ASP A 84 -3.78 -11.55 -10.83
CA ASP A 84 -4.42 -12.48 -9.89
C ASP A 84 -4.66 -11.80 -8.54
N VAL A 85 -3.64 -11.08 -8.04
CA VAL A 85 -3.73 -10.29 -6.80
C VAL A 85 -4.78 -9.19 -6.92
N ALA A 86 -4.76 -8.42 -8.01
CA ALA A 86 -5.74 -7.36 -8.27
C ALA A 86 -7.16 -7.89 -8.34
N THR A 87 -7.36 -9.03 -9.01
CA THR A 87 -8.67 -9.68 -9.10
C THR A 87 -9.15 -10.12 -7.72
N SER A 88 -8.26 -10.73 -6.93
CA SER A 88 -8.59 -11.19 -5.57
C SER A 88 -8.95 -10.03 -4.64
N PHE A 89 -8.22 -8.91 -4.73
CA PHE A 89 -8.49 -7.69 -3.96
C PHE A 89 -9.82 -7.05 -4.37
N ARG A 90 -10.02 -6.80 -5.67
CA ARG A 90 -11.23 -6.16 -6.21
C ARG A 90 -12.50 -6.96 -5.91
N ASN A 91 -12.43 -8.29 -6.05
CA ASN A 91 -13.55 -9.17 -5.78
C ASN A 91 -13.76 -9.43 -4.28
N GLN A 92 -12.88 -8.89 -3.42
CA GLN A 92 -12.88 -9.11 -1.96
C GLN A 92 -12.90 -10.60 -1.60
N SER A 93 -12.34 -11.44 -2.47
CA SER A 93 -12.37 -12.90 -2.33
C SER A 93 -11.24 -13.42 -1.45
N ALA A 94 -10.23 -12.59 -1.19
CA ALA A 94 -9.12 -12.94 -0.31
C ALA A 94 -9.34 -12.40 1.11
N PRO A 95 -9.03 -13.17 2.17
CA PRO A 95 -9.19 -12.71 3.55
C PRO A 95 -8.48 -11.38 3.83
N TRP A 96 -7.25 -11.23 3.33
CA TRP A 96 -6.41 -10.05 3.56
C TRP A 96 -6.88 -8.76 2.88
N HIS A 97 -7.93 -8.77 2.05
CA HIS A 97 -8.36 -7.58 1.31
C HIS A 97 -8.68 -6.39 2.23
N HIS A 98 -9.22 -6.64 3.42
CA HIS A 98 -9.59 -5.59 4.37
C HIS A 98 -8.39 -4.96 5.09
N CYS A 99 -7.19 -5.55 4.96
CA CYS A 99 -5.98 -4.99 5.55
C CYS A 99 -5.48 -3.75 4.82
N PHE A 100 -5.99 -3.46 3.63
CA PHE A 100 -5.54 -2.34 2.81
C PHE A 100 -6.73 -1.52 2.29
N ARG A 101 -6.59 -0.20 2.31
CA ARG A 101 -7.54 0.75 1.72
C ARG A 101 -7.55 0.62 0.19
N SER A 102 -6.38 0.51 -0.42
CA SER A 102 -6.22 0.40 -1.86
C SER A 102 -5.08 -0.53 -2.25
N LEU A 103 -5.14 -1.04 -3.47
CA LEU A 103 -4.07 -1.79 -4.12
C LEU A 103 -3.70 -1.07 -5.41
N ASN A 104 -2.43 -0.68 -5.51
CA ASN A 104 -1.84 0.04 -6.63
C ASN A 104 -0.78 -0.84 -7.28
N ILE A 105 -0.84 -0.98 -8.60
CA ILE A 105 0.16 -1.71 -9.37
C ILE A 105 0.86 -0.72 -10.28
N LEU A 106 2.17 -0.60 -10.10
CA LEU A 106 3.02 0.32 -10.84
C LEU A 106 4.11 -0.46 -11.58
N ALA A 107 4.55 0.11 -12.69
CA ALA A 107 5.73 -0.33 -13.42
C ALA A 107 6.70 0.85 -13.49
N ALA A 108 7.93 0.67 -13.04
CA ALA A 108 8.97 1.70 -13.12
C ALA A 108 9.52 1.86 -14.55
N ASN A 109 9.19 0.91 -15.45
CA ASN A 109 9.53 0.96 -16.88
C ASN A 109 11.04 1.07 -17.15
N LEU A 110 11.87 0.52 -16.27
CA LEU A 110 13.30 0.44 -16.49
C LEU A 110 13.60 -0.49 -17.68
N SER A 111 14.61 -0.15 -18.47
CA SER A 111 15.20 -1.06 -19.44
C SER A 111 16.04 -2.13 -18.72
N ALA A 112 16.41 -3.21 -19.43
CA ALA A 112 17.31 -4.23 -18.89
C ALA A 112 18.71 -3.67 -18.52
N ALA A 113 19.12 -2.55 -19.10
CA ALA A 113 20.37 -1.88 -18.78
C ALA A 113 20.26 -0.99 -17.52
N GLU A 114 19.05 -0.58 -17.16
CA GLU A 114 18.78 0.27 -15.98
C GLU A 114 18.36 -0.55 -14.75
N ASP A 115 17.79 -1.74 -14.96
CA ASP A 115 17.41 -2.71 -13.92
C ASP A 115 18.59 -3.64 -13.58
N VAL A 116 19.58 -3.09 -12.86
CA VAL A 116 20.85 -3.75 -12.54
C VAL A 116 20.83 -4.28 -11.11
N TYR A 117 21.08 -5.57 -10.94
CA TYR A 117 21.29 -6.18 -9.62
C TYR A 117 22.50 -7.12 -9.67
N ASN A 118 23.67 -6.60 -9.32
CA ASN A 118 24.93 -7.35 -9.31
C ASN A 118 25.53 -7.43 -7.89
N PRO A 119 25.06 -8.36 -7.05
CA PRO A 119 25.54 -8.47 -5.66
C PRO A 119 27.04 -8.79 -5.55
N ARG A 120 27.65 -9.36 -6.59
CA ARG A 120 29.10 -9.62 -6.62
C ARG A 120 29.93 -8.35 -6.77
N ALA A 121 29.33 -7.26 -7.23
CA ALA A 121 29.97 -5.97 -7.41
C ALA A 121 29.77 -5.02 -6.21
N GLN A 122 29.02 -5.44 -5.19
CA GLN A 122 28.67 -4.62 -4.02
C GLN A 122 29.87 -3.98 -3.33
N SER A 123 31.04 -4.64 -3.33
CA SER A 123 32.24 -4.15 -2.65
C SER A 123 33.07 -3.15 -3.46
N TRP A 124 32.85 -3.02 -4.78
CA TRP A 124 33.76 -2.26 -5.66
C TRP A 124 33.10 -1.39 -6.73
N ASP A 125 31.81 -1.59 -7.03
CA ASP A 125 31.03 -0.75 -7.94
C ASP A 125 29.93 -0.06 -7.15
N LYS A 126 29.81 1.28 -7.22
CA LYS A 126 28.72 2.03 -6.58
C LYS A 126 27.37 1.86 -7.29
N ASN A 127 27.41 1.45 -8.55
CA ASN A 127 26.25 1.19 -9.39
C ASN A 127 25.91 -0.31 -9.45
N TRP A 128 26.39 -1.09 -8.48
CA TRP A 128 26.10 -2.52 -8.38
C TRP A 128 24.60 -2.84 -8.23
N VAL A 129 23.79 -1.84 -7.84
CA VAL A 129 22.33 -1.91 -7.75
C VAL A 129 21.70 -0.65 -8.36
N SER A 130 20.71 -0.85 -9.22
CA SER A 130 19.83 0.17 -9.81
C SER A 130 18.48 -0.47 -10.10
N GLY A 131 17.42 0.03 -9.46
CA GLY A 131 16.09 -0.55 -9.51
C GLY A 131 15.08 0.33 -8.75
N PRO A 132 13.79 -0.06 -8.71
CA PRO A 132 12.73 0.67 -8.00
C PRO A 132 12.89 0.67 -6.48
#